data_AF-A0A1J1HPP7-F1
#
_entry.id   AF-A0A1J1HPP7-F1
#
_cell.length_a   1.000
_cell.length_b   1.000
_cell.length_c   1.000
_cell.angle_alpha   90.00
_cell.angle_beta   90.00
_cell.angle_gamma   90.00
#
_symmetry.space_group_name_H-M   'P 1'
#
loop_
_entity.id
_entity.type
_entity.pdbx_description
1 polymer ?
#
loop_
_entity_poly.entity_id
_entity_poly.type
_entity_poly.pdbx_seq_one_letter_code
_entity_poly.pdbx_strand_id
1 'polypeptide(L)'
;MQFGNLEQLNNIRSDQSGHNLLDLVFSNLPIAIERSDDPLSKVDDFHPPITGTFNLEITNEKFKSHTYRNFKKVNWKLIIEDLSAINWSLIFSESKDVDEKVKKFYETIDNLLDTHCPKITAKPKHFPCWFSIETIRLLKKKHEINYDDIEKLLKIENLESRRKLADVKFITKSFNDQIDSCTFLHHFKFTQDSATRNQKVFKTTQSRTDIGKYSVFNRLMLTYNTLFDDRIALSHQPTDAKLKQIIREKSDTLNHSNV
;
A
#
# COMPACT_ATOMS: atom_id res chain seq x y z
N MET A 1 14.99 -23.34 -10.88
CA MET A 1 15.73 -22.37 -11.75
C MET A 1 15.96 -21.12 -10.90
N GLN A 2 17.17 -20.57 -10.88
CA GLN A 2 17.52 -19.41 -10.06
C GLN A 2 17.86 -18.23 -10.99
N PHE A 3 17.28 -17.06 -10.72
CA PHE A 3 17.56 -15.83 -11.44
C PHE A 3 18.10 -14.80 -10.46
N GLY A 4 19.43 -14.72 -10.35
CA GLY A 4 20.10 -13.92 -9.32
C GLY A 4 19.78 -14.42 -7.91
N ASN A 5 19.25 -13.54 -7.05
CA ASN A 5 18.85 -13.88 -5.68
C ASN A 5 17.38 -14.34 -5.58
N LEU A 6 16.73 -14.67 -6.71
CA LEU A 6 15.34 -15.10 -6.75
C LEU A 6 15.24 -16.56 -7.15
N GLU A 7 14.41 -17.29 -6.43
CA GLU A 7 14.09 -18.69 -6.71
C GLU A 7 12.77 -18.77 -7.44
N GLN A 8 12.71 -19.60 -8.48
CA GLN A 8 11.44 -19.95 -9.10
C GLN A 8 10.67 -20.89 -8.17
N LEU A 9 9.45 -20.52 -7.77
CA LEU A 9 8.60 -21.26 -6.83
C LEU A 9 7.41 -21.97 -7.47
N ASN A 10 6.89 -21.50 -8.61
CA ASN A 10 5.74 -22.13 -9.27
C ASN A 10 6.16 -23.33 -10.14
N ASN A 11 5.80 -24.53 -9.72
CA ASN A 11 6.02 -25.76 -10.50
C ASN A 11 4.73 -26.29 -11.17
N ILE A 12 3.64 -25.53 -11.11
CA ILE A 12 2.35 -25.96 -11.64
C ILE A 12 2.36 -25.81 -13.16
N ARG A 13 2.15 -26.93 -13.85
CA ARG A 13 2.06 -27.01 -15.32
C ARG A 13 0.60 -27.22 -15.73
N SER A 14 0.25 -26.71 -16.91
CA SER A 14 -1.00 -27.08 -17.59
C SER A 14 -0.81 -28.42 -18.31
N ASP A 15 -1.84 -29.26 -18.27
CA ASP A 15 -1.89 -30.50 -19.05
C ASP A 15 -2.11 -30.22 -20.54
N GLN A 16 -2.72 -29.07 -20.88
CA GLN A 16 -2.99 -28.65 -22.25
C GLN A 16 -1.79 -27.97 -22.93
N SER A 17 -0.83 -27.46 -22.16
CA SER A 17 0.38 -26.80 -22.71
C SER A 17 1.49 -27.79 -23.09
N GLY A 18 1.22 -29.10 -23.14
CA GLY A 18 2.24 -30.13 -23.34
C GLY A 18 3.24 -30.21 -22.18
N HIS A 19 2.77 -29.96 -20.95
CA HIS A 19 3.57 -29.82 -19.73
C HIS A 19 4.59 -28.68 -19.77
N ASN A 20 4.39 -27.66 -20.61
CA ASN A 20 5.21 -26.45 -20.57
C ASN A 20 4.85 -25.61 -19.35
N LEU A 21 5.86 -25.08 -18.67
CA LEU A 21 5.70 -24.09 -17.60
C LEU A 21 5.61 -22.71 -18.23
N LEU A 22 4.41 -22.13 -18.27
CA LEU A 22 4.15 -20.80 -18.83
C LEU A 22 4.19 -19.71 -17.77
N ASP A 23 3.69 -20.00 -16.58
CA ASP A 23 3.58 -19.04 -15.49
C ASP A 23 4.78 -19.16 -14.54
N LEU A 24 5.60 -18.11 -14.48
CA LEU A 24 6.78 -18.07 -13.63
C LEU A 24 6.53 -17.20 -12.39
N VAL A 25 6.79 -17.76 -11.21
CA VAL A 25 6.77 -17.03 -9.95
C VAL A 25 8.15 -17.06 -9.36
N PHE A 26 8.76 -15.88 -9.18
CA PHE A 26 10.09 -15.73 -8.61
C PHE A 26 10.03 -14.95 -7.29
N SER A 27 10.70 -15.45 -6.26
CA SER A 27 10.78 -14.77 -4.97
C SER A 27 12.04 -15.16 -4.21
N ASN A 28 12.48 -14.28 -3.30
CA ASN A 28 13.48 -14.55 -2.28
C ASN A 28 12.87 -14.77 -0.89
N LEU A 29 11.53 -14.80 -0.81
CA LEU A 29 10.77 -15.09 0.38
C LEU A 29 10.22 -16.52 0.32
N PRO A 30 10.00 -17.18 1.47
CA PRO A 30 9.37 -18.51 1.50
C PRO A 30 7.87 -18.36 1.18
N ILE A 31 7.54 -18.42 -0.11
CA ILE A 31 6.17 -18.41 -0.61
C ILE A 31 5.75 -19.85 -0.95
N ALA A 32 4.64 -20.32 -0.40
CA ALA A 32 4.00 -21.56 -0.82
C ALA A 32 3.10 -21.28 -2.04
N ILE A 33 3.26 -22.06 -3.12
CA ILE A 33 2.47 -21.94 -4.35
C ILE A 33 1.66 -23.22 -4.54
N GLU A 34 0.34 -23.07 -4.72
CA GLU A 34 -0.61 -24.17 -4.94
C GLU A 34 -1.64 -23.83 -6.03
N ARG A 35 -2.32 -24.84 -6.56
CA ARG A 35 -3.45 -24.62 -7.48
C ARG A 35 -4.59 -24.00 -6.68
N SER A 36 -5.27 -23.03 -7.28
CA SER A 36 -6.42 -22.40 -6.66
C SER A 36 -7.67 -23.28 -6.80
N ASP A 37 -8.29 -23.63 -5.67
CA ASP A 37 -9.56 -24.39 -5.64
C ASP A 37 -10.79 -23.50 -5.86
N ASP A 38 -10.65 -22.18 -5.76
CA ASP A 38 -11.72 -21.19 -5.95
C ASP A 38 -11.21 -20.01 -6.79
N PRO A 39 -11.08 -20.20 -8.13
CA PRO A 39 -10.59 -19.16 -9.02
C PRO A 39 -11.50 -17.93 -9.00
N LEU A 40 -10.94 -16.73 -9.17
CA LEU A 40 -11.76 -15.50 -9.20
C LEU A 40 -12.33 -15.18 -10.59
N SER A 41 -11.86 -15.85 -11.63
CA SER A 41 -12.27 -15.68 -13.02
C SER A 41 -12.41 -17.03 -13.68
N LYS A 42 -13.06 -17.05 -14.85
CA LYS A 42 -13.08 -18.25 -15.69
C LYS A 42 -11.66 -18.78 -15.87
N VAL A 43 -11.50 -20.08 -15.64
CA VAL A 43 -10.22 -20.76 -15.77
C VAL A 43 -9.81 -20.76 -17.24
N ASP A 44 -8.56 -20.37 -17.49
CA ASP A 44 -7.91 -20.52 -18.78
C ASP A 44 -7.24 -21.90 -18.81
N ASP A 45 -7.51 -22.67 -19.86
CA ASP A 45 -6.97 -24.02 -20.04
C ASP A 45 -5.43 -24.04 -20.10
N PHE A 46 -4.80 -22.96 -20.57
CA PHE A 46 -3.34 -22.84 -20.65
C PHE A 46 -2.72 -22.29 -19.36
N HIS A 47 -3.49 -21.53 -18.58
CA HIS A 47 -3.02 -20.81 -17.39
C HIS A 47 -3.84 -21.23 -16.16
N PRO A 48 -3.43 -22.32 -15.47
CA PRO A 48 -4.14 -22.77 -14.28
C PRO A 48 -4.04 -21.69 -13.18
N PRO A 49 -5.13 -21.43 -12.44
CA PRO A 49 -5.12 -20.43 -11.38
C PRO A 49 -4.22 -20.89 -10.23
N ILE A 50 -3.37 -19.99 -9.74
CA ILE A 50 -2.41 -20.27 -8.66
C ILE A 50 -2.66 -19.36 -7.45
N THR A 51 -2.52 -19.93 -6.25
CA THR A 51 -2.56 -19.20 -4.98
C THR A 51 -1.16 -19.19 -4.37
N GLY A 52 -0.70 -18.01 -3.96
CA GLY A 52 0.57 -17.82 -3.29
C GLY A 52 0.40 -17.34 -1.85
N THR A 53 0.93 -18.09 -0.89
CA THR A 53 0.83 -17.78 0.55
C THR A 53 2.21 -17.54 1.14
N PHE A 54 2.37 -16.43 1.86
CA PHE A 54 3.60 -16.12 2.58
C PHE A 54 3.29 -15.47 3.93
N ASN A 55 4.15 -15.70 4.90
CA ASN A 55 4.04 -15.10 6.23
C ASN A 55 4.96 -13.90 6.31
N LEU A 56 4.39 -12.73 6.61
CA LEU A 56 5.15 -11.51 6.85
C LEU A 56 5.11 -11.16 8.35
N GLU A 57 6.26 -11.25 9.01
CA GLU A 57 6.41 -10.72 10.35
C GLU A 57 6.54 -9.19 10.28
N ILE A 58 5.45 -8.49 10.53
CA ILE A 58 5.47 -7.02 10.61
C ILE A 58 6.09 -6.63 11.94
N THR A 59 7.38 -6.30 11.95
CA THR A 59 8.04 -5.73 13.12
C THR A 59 7.71 -4.23 13.20
N ASN A 60 7.07 -3.81 14.29
CA ASN A 60 6.90 -2.40 14.62
C ASN A 60 8.20 -1.82 15.21
N GLU A 61 9.31 -1.96 14.50
CA GLU A 61 10.56 -1.34 14.93
C GLU A 61 10.40 0.18 14.90
N LYS A 62 10.50 0.82 16.08
CA LYS A 62 10.54 2.28 16.17
C LYS A 62 11.78 2.75 15.42
N PHE A 63 11.62 3.77 14.58
CA PHE A 63 12.76 4.42 13.91
C PHE A 63 13.83 4.78 14.95
N LYS A 64 15.01 4.15 14.84
CA LYS A 64 16.14 4.43 15.73
C LYS A 64 16.58 5.87 15.50
N SER A 65 16.59 6.67 16.56
CA SER A 65 17.20 8.00 16.51
C SER A 65 18.71 7.84 16.39
N HIS A 66 19.32 8.49 15.40
CA HIS A 66 20.77 8.47 15.23
C HIS A 66 21.39 9.72 15.84
N THR A 67 22.36 9.53 16.74
CA THR A 67 23.17 10.62 17.30
C THR A 67 24.47 10.73 16.53
N TYR A 68 24.84 11.96 16.15
CA TYR A 68 26.06 12.24 15.39
C TYR A 68 26.76 13.50 15.90
N ARG A 69 28.06 13.61 15.63
CA ARG A 69 28.89 14.76 15.96
C ARG A 69 28.50 15.97 15.11
N ASN A 70 28.23 17.12 15.74
CA ASN A 70 27.93 18.35 15.03
C ASN A 70 29.19 19.18 14.75
N PHE A 71 29.88 18.83 13.67
CA PHE A 71 31.08 19.52 13.20
C PHE A 71 30.87 21.01 12.86
N LYS A 72 29.62 21.46 12.64
CA LYS A 72 29.32 22.88 12.39
C LYS A 72 29.43 23.74 13.66
N LYS A 73 29.35 23.15 14.85
CA LYS A 73 29.41 23.85 16.15
C LYS A 73 30.68 23.52 16.94
N VAL A 74 31.65 22.84 16.33
CA VAL A 74 32.93 22.54 16.95
C VAL A 74 33.74 23.81 17.18
N ASN A 75 34.38 23.91 18.34
CA ASN A 75 35.44 24.88 18.56
C ASN A 75 36.77 24.31 18.05
N TRP A 76 37.08 24.58 16.78
CA TRP A 76 38.29 24.08 16.13
C TRP A 76 39.58 24.62 16.76
N LYS A 77 39.55 25.78 17.44
CA LYS A 77 40.75 26.34 18.07
C LYS A 77 41.25 25.46 19.22
N LEU A 78 40.34 25.07 20.12
CA LEU A 78 40.67 24.17 21.23
C LEU A 78 41.17 22.82 20.73
N ILE A 79 40.55 22.28 19.68
CA ILE A 79 41.00 21.04 19.05
C ILE A 79 42.45 21.15 18.56
N ILE A 80 42.79 22.25 17.88
CA ILE A 80 44.15 22.46 17.37
C ILE A 80 45.14 22.62 18.51
N GLU A 81 44.77 23.37 19.55
CA GLU A 81 45.58 23.56 20.76
C GLU A 81 45.88 22.21 21.44
N ASP A 82 44.85 21.41 21.72
CA ASP A 82 44.99 20.12 22.37
C ASP A 82 45.73 19.12 21.49
N LEU A 83 45.47 19.11 20.17
CA LEU A 83 46.18 18.25 19.23
C LEU A 83 47.68 18.57 19.16
N SER A 84 48.03 19.87 19.29
CA SER A 84 49.43 20.32 19.32
C SER A 84 50.15 19.96 20.61
N ALA A 85 49.42 19.76 21.71
CA ALA A 85 49.96 19.37 23.01
C ALA A 85 50.22 17.85 23.11
N ILE A 86 49.73 17.04 22.18
CA ILE A 86 49.87 15.59 22.21
C ILE A 86 51.30 15.17 21.88
N ASN A 87 51.91 14.39 22.77
CA ASN A 87 53.18 13.73 22.52
C ASN A 87 52.97 12.39 21.78
N TRP A 88 52.99 12.45 20.45
CA TRP A 88 52.81 11.28 19.58
C TRP A 88 53.88 10.20 19.78
N SER A 89 55.12 10.59 20.09
CA SER A 89 56.22 9.65 20.34
C SER A 89 55.92 8.74 21.53
N LEU A 90 55.27 9.29 22.57
CA LEU A 90 54.83 8.53 23.75
C LEU A 90 53.62 7.63 23.43
N ILE A 91 52.63 8.14 22.68
CA ILE A 91 51.45 7.34 22.31
C ILE A 91 51.85 6.13 21.46
N PHE A 92 52.82 6.32 20.56
CA PHE A 92 53.27 5.27 19.66
C PHE A 92 54.35 4.35 20.26
N SER A 93 54.98 4.71 21.39
CA SER A 93 56.10 3.93 21.96
C SER A 93 55.70 2.50 22.37
N GLU A 94 54.43 2.31 22.73
CA GLU A 94 53.90 1.00 23.13
C GLU A 94 53.35 0.17 21.97
N SER A 95 53.37 0.70 20.74
CA SER A 95 52.74 0.03 19.59
C SER A 95 53.74 -0.86 18.87
N LYS A 96 53.38 -2.13 18.64
CA LYS A 96 54.27 -3.16 18.10
C LYS A 96 54.40 -3.09 16.57
N ASP A 97 53.33 -2.67 15.90
CA ASP A 97 53.25 -2.58 14.45
C ASP A 97 52.57 -1.28 13.99
N VAL A 98 52.46 -1.12 12.67
CA VAL A 98 51.86 0.08 12.06
C VAL A 98 50.35 0.13 12.26
N ASP A 99 49.67 -1.01 12.23
CA ASP A 99 48.22 -1.09 12.36
C ASP A 99 47.78 -0.64 13.76
N GLU A 100 48.52 -1.04 14.80
CA GLU A 100 48.30 -0.61 16.17
C GLU A 100 48.51 0.90 16.34
N LYS A 101 49.53 1.47 15.66
CA LYS A 101 49.76 2.93 15.66
C LYS A 101 48.60 3.68 14.99
N VAL A 102 48.11 3.19 13.86
CA VAL A 102 46.97 3.78 13.15
C VAL A 102 45.70 3.71 14.01
N LYS A 103 45.47 2.58 14.68
CA LYS A 103 44.36 2.42 15.63
C LYS A 103 44.44 3.45 16.76
N LYS A 104 45.59 3.55 17.45
CA LYS A 104 45.78 4.54 18.53
C LYS A 104 45.65 5.98 18.05
N PHE A 105 46.10 6.26 16.82
CA PHE A 105 45.89 7.56 16.19
C PHE A 105 44.39 7.88 16.08
N TYR A 106 43.60 7.00 15.46
CA TYR A 106 42.15 7.23 15.32
C TYR A 106 41.44 7.32 16.67
N GLU A 107 41.77 6.47 17.64
CA GLU A 107 41.22 6.53 19.00
C GLU A 107 41.52 7.86 19.68
N THR A 108 42.74 8.37 19.55
CA THR A 108 43.14 9.67 20.12
C THR A 108 42.34 10.81 19.49
N ILE A 109 42.21 10.81 18.16
CA ILE A 109 41.41 11.81 17.44
C ILE A 109 39.93 11.71 17.81
N ASP A 110 39.37 10.50 17.88
CA ASP A 110 37.96 10.28 18.24
C ASP A 110 37.64 10.75 19.66
N ASN A 111 38.54 10.50 20.62
CA ASN A 111 38.38 10.97 22.00
C ASN A 111 38.40 12.50 22.09
N LEU A 112 39.30 13.13 21.34
CA LEU A 112 39.39 14.58 21.27
C LEU A 112 38.14 15.18 20.60
N LEU A 113 37.68 14.59 19.49
CA LEU A 113 36.42 14.97 18.87
C LEU A 113 35.23 14.76 19.81
N ASP A 114 35.18 13.68 20.60
CA ASP A 114 34.11 13.47 21.56
C ASP A 114 34.10 14.48 22.71
N THR A 115 35.27 15.01 23.07
CA THR A 115 35.42 16.03 24.11
C THR A 115 35.00 17.42 23.62
N HIS A 116 35.38 17.80 22.40
CA HIS A 116 35.16 19.16 21.89
C HIS A 116 33.98 19.30 20.91
N CYS A 117 33.47 18.20 20.36
CA CYS A 117 32.35 18.24 19.42
C CYS A 117 31.02 17.93 20.12
N PRO A 118 30.06 18.87 20.13
CA PRO A 118 28.74 18.59 20.64
C PRO A 118 28.06 17.51 19.79
N LYS A 119 27.45 16.52 20.44
CA LYS A 119 26.65 15.47 19.80
C LYS A 119 25.20 15.96 19.64
N ILE A 120 24.60 15.72 18.47
CA ILE A 120 23.20 16.03 18.19
C ILE A 120 22.46 14.74 17.83
N THR A 121 21.30 14.54 18.45
CA THR A 121 20.38 13.47 18.08
C THR A 121 19.48 13.93 16.95
N ALA A 122 19.51 13.23 15.82
CA ALA A 122 18.59 13.45 14.72
C ALA A 122 17.17 13.18 15.20
N LYS A 123 16.30 14.19 15.06
CA LYS A 123 14.87 13.98 15.26
C LYS A 123 14.37 13.01 14.18
N PRO A 124 13.49 12.06 14.53
CA PRO A 124 12.87 11.21 13.53
C PRO A 124 12.18 12.10 12.49
N LYS A 125 12.52 11.89 11.21
CA LYS A 125 11.87 12.63 10.14
C LYS A 125 10.42 12.19 10.07
N HIS A 126 9.49 13.14 10.10
CA HIS A 126 8.07 12.87 9.85
C HIS A 126 7.84 12.36 8.41
N PHE A 127 8.70 12.77 7.47
CA PHE A 127 8.64 12.33 6.08
C PHE A 127 9.75 11.33 5.78
N PRO A 128 9.48 10.28 4.97
CA PRO A 128 10.50 9.34 4.53
C PRO A 128 11.71 10.02 3.88
N CYS A 129 12.89 9.39 3.95
CA CYS A 129 14.13 9.97 3.44
C CYS A 129 14.14 10.21 1.92
N TRP A 130 13.31 9.50 1.17
CA TRP A 130 13.15 9.63 -0.28
C TRP A 130 12.18 10.75 -0.70
N PHE A 131 11.58 11.47 0.26
CA PHE A 131 10.80 12.66 -0.06
C PHE A 131 11.73 13.84 -0.29
N SER A 132 11.61 14.48 -1.46
CA SER A 132 12.28 15.76 -1.71
C SER A 132 11.61 16.89 -0.93
N ILE A 133 12.34 18.00 -0.73
CA ILE A 133 11.78 19.22 -0.13
C ILE A 133 10.56 19.71 -0.93
N GLU A 134 10.62 19.63 -2.26
CA GLU A 134 9.52 20.03 -3.12
C GLU A 134 8.30 19.10 -2.95
N THR A 135 8.52 17.79 -2.85
CA THR A 135 7.44 16.81 -2.56
C THR A 135 6.75 17.13 -1.24
N ILE A 136 7.51 17.42 -0.18
CA ILE A 136 6.95 17.80 1.13
C ILE A 136 6.15 19.10 1.01
N ARG A 137 6.65 20.08 0.25
CA ARG A 137 5.96 21.35 0.02
C ARG A 137 4.63 21.16 -0.72
N LEU A 138 4.64 20.38 -1.80
CA LEU A 138 3.44 20.06 -2.57
C LEU A 138 2.40 19.31 -1.74
N LEU A 139 2.83 18.38 -0.87
CA LEU A 139 1.91 17.68 0.03
C LEU A 139 1.26 18.61 1.05
N LYS A 140 1.99 19.59 1.58
CA LYS A 140 1.39 20.61 2.46
C LYS A 140 0.35 21.45 1.70
N LYS A 141 0.68 21.88 0.49
CA LYS A 141 -0.23 22.64 -0.39
C LYS A 141 -1.43 21.85 -0.86
N LYS A 142 -1.34 20.52 -0.95
CA LYS A 142 -2.47 19.65 -1.36
C LYS A 142 -3.73 19.92 -0.52
N HIS A 143 -3.57 20.22 0.77
CA HIS A 143 -4.68 20.49 1.68
C HIS A 143 -5.30 21.88 1.50
N GLU A 144 -4.67 22.77 0.74
CA GLU A 144 -5.15 24.13 0.44
C GLU A 144 -5.95 24.20 -0.87
N ILE A 145 -5.89 23.16 -1.70
CA ILE A 145 -6.58 23.13 -3.00
C ILE A 145 -7.97 22.54 -2.82
N ASN A 146 -9.00 23.25 -3.31
CA ASN A 146 -10.36 22.74 -3.33
C ASN A 146 -10.47 21.57 -4.33
N TYR A 147 -11.06 20.45 -3.88
CA TYR A 147 -11.31 19.28 -4.72
C TYR A 147 -12.16 19.59 -5.96
N ASP A 148 -13.09 20.55 -5.87
CA ASP A 148 -13.94 20.96 -6.99
C ASP A 148 -13.11 21.58 -8.14
N ASP A 149 -12.06 22.33 -7.79
CA ASP A 149 -11.16 22.96 -8.77
C ASP A 149 -10.29 21.90 -9.44
N ILE A 150 -9.86 20.87 -8.70
CA ILE A 150 -9.11 19.74 -9.23
C ILE A 150 -9.98 18.91 -10.19
N GLU A 151 -11.23 18.64 -9.81
CA GLU A 151 -12.19 17.90 -10.65
C GLU A 151 -12.45 18.61 -11.98
N LYS A 152 -12.67 19.93 -11.94
CA LYS A 152 -12.84 20.76 -13.14
C LYS A 152 -11.59 20.79 -14.01
N LEU A 153 -10.41 20.94 -13.41
CA LEU A 153 -9.14 21.04 -14.12
C LEU A 153 -8.77 19.71 -14.81
N LEU A 154 -8.86 18.60 -14.08
CA LEU A 154 -8.43 17.29 -14.56
C LEU A 154 -9.51 16.59 -15.40
N LYS A 155 -10.77 17.05 -15.34
CA LYS A 155 -11.93 16.37 -15.96
C LYS A 155 -12.05 14.90 -15.51
N ILE A 156 -11.69 14.64 -14.25
CA ILE A 156 -11.77 13.32 -13.63
C ILE A 156 -12.83 13.40 -12.52
N GLU A 157 -13.78 12.48 -12.57
CA GLU A 157 -14.83 12.36 -11.54
C GLU A 157 -14.22 12.11 -10.16
N ASN A 158 -14.86 12.64 -9.12
CA ASN A 158 -14.41 12.42 -7.75
C ASN A 158 -14.34 10.93 -7.36
N LEU A 159 -13.56 10.65 -6.29
CA LEU A 159 -13.27 9.29 -5.85
C LEU A 159 -14.53 8.50 -5.50
N GLU A 160 -15.55 9.17 -4.95
CA GLU A 160 -16.81 8.54 -4.60
C GLU A 160 -17.55 8.03 -5.84
N SER A 161 -17.68 8.86 -6.88
CA SER A 161 -18.34 8.51 -8.13
C SER A 161 -17.63 7.36 -8.84
N ARG A 162 -16.30 7.42 -8.93
CA ARG A 162 -15.51 6.33 -9.51
C ARG A 162 -15.62 5.02 -8.73
N ARG A 163 -15.71 5.10 -7.39
CA ARG A 163 -15.91 3.94 -6.53
C ARG A 163 -17.30 3.34 -6.74
N LYS A 164 -18.36 4.16 -6.80
CA LYS A 164 -19.72 3.69 -7.12
C LYS A 164 -19.78 3.00 -8.47
N LEU A 165 -19.13 3.57 -9.48
CA LEU A 165 -19.00 2.97 -10.81
C LEU A 165 -18.30 1.61 -10.75
N ALA A 166 -17.17 1.52 -10.06
CA ALA A 166 -16.43 0.28 -9.90
C ALA A 166 -17.25 -0.78 -9.15
N ASP A 167 -17.94 -0.39 -8.08
CA ASP A 167 -18.78 -1.28 -7.27
C ASP A 167 -19.91 -1.90 -8.10
N VAL A 168 -20.65 -1.09 -8.88
CA VAL A 168 -21.72 -1.60 -9.76
C VAL A 168 -21.16 -2.51 -10.85
N LYS A 169 -20.07 -2.10 -11.51
CA LYS A 169 -19.42 -2.92 -12.53
C LYS A 169 -18.99 -4.26 -11.96
N PHE A 170 -18.40 -4.25 -10.77
CA PHE A 170 -17.93 -5.46 -10.12
C PHE A 170 -19.10 -6.41 -9.83
N ILE A 171 -20.18 -5.91 -9.21
CA ILE A 171 -21.40 -6.70 -8.95
C ILE A 171 -22.00 -7.27 -10.23
N THR A 172 -22.23 -6.43 -11.24
CA THR A 172 -22.85 -6.88 -12.50
C THR A 172 -21.96 -7.91 -13.20
N LYS A 173 -20.64 -7.78 -13.13
CA LYS A 173 -19.73 -8.83 -13.64
C LYS A 173 -19.82 -10.13 -12.85
N SER A 174 -19.97 -10.06 -11.53
CA SER A 174 -20.17 -11.23 -10.67
C SER A 174 -21.43 -12.02 -10.98
N PHE A 175 -22.50 -11.34 -11.38
CA PHE A 175 -23.77 -12.00 -11.72
C PHE A 175 -23.96 -12.26 -13.23
N ASN A 176 -22.96 -11.95 -14.06
CA ASN A 176 -22.93 -12.25 -15.50
C ASN A 176 -21.82 -13.27 -15.84
N ASP A 177 -21.48 -14.15 -14.90
CA ASP A 177 -20.49 -15.21 -15.04
C ASP A 177 -19.09 -14.73 -15.45
N GLN A 178 -18.75 -13.45 -15.24
CA GLN A 178 -17.40 -12.94 -15.52
C GLN A 178 -16.46 -13.10 -14.32
N ILE A 179 -17.00 -13.28 -13.12
CA ILE A 179 -16.29 -13.57 -11.88
C ILE A 179 -16.92 -14.83 -11.30
N ASP A 180 -16.13 -15.90 -11.18
CA ASP A 180 -16.63 -17.24 -10.88
C ASP A 180 -15.99 -17.79 -9.60
N SER A 181 -16.31 -17.17 -8.46
CA SER A 181 -15.87 -17.65 -7.14
C SER A 181 -17.08 -17.95 -6.26
N CYS A 182 -17.17 -19.20 -5.82
CA CYS A 182 -18.27 -19.70 -4.99
C CYS A 182 -18.24 -19.05 -3.60
N THR A 183 -17.04 -18.90 -3.02
CA THR A 183 -16.86 -18.23 -1.72
C THR A 183 -17.28 -16.77 -1.80
N PHE A 184 -16.90 -16.09 -2.89
CA PHE A 184 -17.25 -14.70 -3.10
C PHE A 184 -18.76 -14.50 -3.25
N LEU A 185 -19.43 -15.31 -4.08
CA LEU A 185 -20.87 -15.23 -4.31
C LEU A 185 -21.70 -15.52 -3.04
N HIS A 186 -21.22 -16.41 -2.15
CA HIS A 186 -21.89 -16.75 -0.90
C HIS A 186 -22.14 -15.53 0.02
N HIS A 187 -21.34 -14.48 -0.10
CA HIS A 187 -21.45 -13.30 0.75
C HIS A 187 -22.58 -12.34 0.34
N PHE A 188 -23.14 -12.48 -0.87
CA PHE A 188 -24.27 -11.67 -1.30
C PHE A 188 -25.57 -12.17 -0.67
N LYS A 189 -26.29 -11.26 -0.02
CA LYS A 189 -27.56 -11.55 0.63
C LYS A 189 -28.67 -10.91 -0.18
N PHE A 190 -29.55 -11.72 -0.76
CA PHE A 190 -30.72 -11.21 -1.47
C PHE A 190 -31.85 -10.88 -0.50
N THR A 191 -32.62 -9.84 -0.82
CA THR A 191 -33.90 -9.60 -0.16
C THR A 191 -34.89 -10.69 -0.61
N GLN A 192 -35.67 -11.25 0.31
CA GLN A 192 -36.76 -12.14 -0.06
C GLN A 192 -37.83 -11.31 -0.79
N ASP A 193 -38.40 -11.87 -1.87
CA ASP A 193 -39.48 -11.23 -2.60
C ASP A 193 -40.72 -11.18 -1.69
N SER A 194 -40.90 -10.04 -1.04
CA SER A 194 -42.07 -9.77 -0.21
C SER A 194 -42.93 -8.74 -0.92
N ALA A 195 -44.25 -8.89 -0.86
CA ALA A 195 -45.22 -7.97 -1.45
C ALA A 195 -45.24 -6.57 -0.77
N THR A 196 -44.24 -6.26 0.05
CA THR A 196 -44.12 -4.97 0.74
C THR A 196 -43.30 -3.99 -0.11
N ARG A 197 -43.56 -2.68 0.07
CA ARG A 197 -43.05 -1.56 -0.75
C ARG A 197 -41.52 -1.44 -0.90
N ASN A 198 -40.71 -2.30 -0.29
CA ASN A 198 -39.25 -2.16 -0.28
C ASN A 198 -38.63 -2.99 -1.42
N GLN A 199 -38.40 -2.35 -2.57
CA GLN A 199 -37.91 -2.97 -3.81
C GLN A 199 -36.38 -3.19 -3.84
N LYS A 200 -35.70 -3.23 -2.69
CA LYS A 200 -34.24 -3.40 -2.65
C LYS A 200 -33.85 -4.81 -3.05
N VAL A 201 -32.93 -4.95 -4.01
CA VAL A 201 -32.42 -6.24 -4.49
C VAL A 201 -31.62 -6.98 -3.41
N PHE A 202 -30.74 -6.27 -2.71
CA PHE A 202 -29.85 -6.87 -1.71
C PHE A 202 -30.24 -6.50 -0.27
N LYS A 203 -30.02 -7.44 0.65
CA LYS A 203 -30.12 -7.23 2.09
C LYS A 203 -28.80 -6.71 2.65
N THR A 204 -28.76 -5.44 3.02
CA THR A 204 -27.60 -4.82 3.68
C THR A 204 -27.63 -5.02 5.19
N THR A 205 -26.50 -5.34 5.80
CA THR A 205 -26.37 -5.41 7.26
C THR A 205 -26.16 -4.01 7.84
N GLN A 206 -27.00 -3.61 8.80
CA GLN A 206 -26.74 -2.41 9.58
C GLN A 206 -25.65 -2.73 10.61
N SER A 207 -24.57 -1.95 10.58
CA SER A 207 -23.50 -2.01 11.57
C SER A 207 -23.48 -0.70 12.34
N ARG A 208 -23.26 -0.77 13.66
CA ARG A 208 -23.06 0.41 14.51
C ARG A 208 -21.70 1.05 14.27
N THR A 209 -20.72 0.28 13.77
CA THR A 209 -19.37 0.76 13.46
C THR A 209 -19.19 0.97 11.97
N ASP A 210 -18.38 1.97 11.61
CA ASP A 210 -18.02 2.28 10.22
C ASP A 210 -17.37 1.10 9.49
N ILE A 211 -16.64 0.25 10.22
CA ILE A 211 -15.99 -0.96 9.68
C ILE A 211 -17.02 -1.88 9.00
N GLY A 212 -18.15 -2.15 9.65
CA GLY A 212 -19.19 -2.98 9.05
C GLY A 212 -19.97 -2.26 7.94
N LYS A 213 -20.15 -0.94 8.05
CA LYS A 213 -20.80 -0.10 7.03
C LYS A 213 -20.02 -0.11 5.71
N TYR A 214 -18.70 0.05 5.78
CA TYR A 214 -17.82 0.13 4.61
C TYR A 214 -17.14 -1.20 4.25
N SER A 215 -17.55 -2.31 4.88
CA SER A 215 -17.16 -3.65 4.44
C SER A 215 -17.52 -3.85 2.96
N VAL A 216 -16.68 -4.56 2.23
CA VAL A 216 -16.77 -4.67 0.75
C VAL A 216 -18.17 -5.08 0.33
N PHE A 217 -18.68 -6.21 0.82
CA PHE A 217 -20.00 -6.72 0.41
C PHE A 217 -21.15 -5.80 0.82
N ASN A 218 -21.12 -5.22 2.03
CA ASN A 218 -22.19 -4.31 2.46
C ASN A 218 -22.18 -3.03 1.62
N ARG A 219 -21.00 -2.50 1.29
CA ARG A 219 -20.83 -1.33 0.42
C ARG A 219 -21.31 -1.63 -1.01
N LEU A 220 -20.93 -2.76 -1.57
CA LEU A 220 -21.37 -3.22 -2.90
C LEU A 220 -22.90 -3.27 -2.96
N MET A 221 -23.52 -4.02 -2.05
CA MET A 221 -24.98 -4.18 -1.98
C MET A 221 -25.71 -2.85 -1.76
N LEU A 222 -25.19 -1.99 -0.87
CA LEU A 222 -25.79 -0.67 -0.60
C LEU A 222 -25.69 0.26 -1.81
N THR A 223 -24.53 0.26 -2.48
CA THR A 223 -24.32 1.05 -3.70
C THR A 223 -25.27 0.62 -4.79
N TYR A 224 -25.43 -0.69 -5.01
CA TYR A 224 -26.38 -1.21 -5.98
C TYR A 224 -27.81 -0.78 -5.65
N ASN A 225 -28.28 -1.02 -4.43
CA ASN A 225 -29.63 -0.64 -3.98
C ASN A 225 -29.89 0.87 -3.98
N THR A 226 -28.85 1.71 -4.01
CA THR A 226 -29.00 3.17 -4.09
C THR A 226 -29.21 3.62 -5.54
N LEU A 227 -28.58 2.92 -6.48
CA LEU A 227 -28.57 3.28 -7.89
C LEU A 227 -29.65 2.54 -8.70
N PHE A 228 -29.99 1.32 -8.30
CA PHE A 228 -30.94 0.43 -8.98
C PHE A 228 -31.98 -0.12 -8.00
N ASP A 229 -33.22 -0.17 -8.48
CA ASP A 229 -34.36 -0.71 -7.74
C ASP A 229 -34.81 -2.08 -8.28
N ASP A 230 -34.13 -2.62 -9.30
CA ASP A 230 -34.50 -3.87 -9.95
C ASP A 230 -33.32 -4.84 -10.13
N ARG A 231 -33.66 -6.12 -10.34
CA ARG A 231 -32.69 -7.19 -10.61
C ARG A 231 -32.28 -7.23 -12.08
N ILE A 232 -32.98 -6.52 -12.97
CA ILE A 232 -32.71 -6.54 -14.42
C ILE A 232 -31.30 -6.04 -14.69
N ALA A 233 -30.86 -5.00 -13.99
CA ALA A 233 -29.50 -4.47 -14.13
C ALA A 233 -28.38 -5.44 -13.64
N LEU A 234 -28.69 -6.54 -12.95
CA LEU A 234 -27.70 -7.59 -12.67
C LEU A 234 -27.37 -8.41 -13.92
N SER A 235 -28.40 -8.71 -14.73
CA SER A 235 -28.28 -9.56 -15.94
C SER A 235 -27.64 -8.87 -17.14
N HIS A 236 -27.34 -7.57 -17.03
CA HIS A 236 -26.71 -6.81 -18.10
C HIS A 236 -25.73 -5.79 -17.53
N GLN A 237 -24.48 -5.83 -17.98
CA GLN A 237 -23.49 -4.83 -17.58
C GLN A 237 -23.80 -3.48 -18.22
N PRO A 238 -24.18 -2.44 -17.45
CA PRO A 238 -24.55 -1.15 -18.04
C PRO A 238 -23.31 -0.44 -18.57
N THR A 239 -23.45 0.30 -19.67
CA THR A 239 -22.37 1.12 -20.24
C THR A 239 -21.90 2.19 -19.26
N ASP A 240 -20.61 2.54 -19.31
CA ASP A 240 -20.01 3.58 -18.46
C ASP A 240 -20.75 4.91 -18.51
N ALA A 241 -21.19 5.34 -19.69
CA ALA A 241 -21.95 6.58 -19.86
C ALA A 241 -23.27 6.56 -19.08
N LYS A 242 -24.02 5.46 -19.21
CA LYS A 242 -25.29 5.26 -18.50
C LYS A 242 -25.10 5.21 -16.98
N LEU A 243 -24.06 4.53 -16.50
CA LEU A 243 -23.75 4.47 -15.06
C LEU A 243 -23.39 5.85 -14.51
N LYS A 244 -22.55 6.61 -15.23
CA LYS A 244 -22.18 7.97 -14.84
C LYS A 244 -23.39 8.89 -14.77
N GLN A 245 -24.31 8.78 -15.73
CA GLN A 245 -25.55 9.53 -15.71
C GLN A 245 -26.39 9.21 -14.46
N ILE A 246 -26.64 7.93 -14.19
CA ILE A 246 -27.43 7.50 -13.01
C ILE A 246 -26.78 7.97 -11.70
N ILE A 247 -25.45 7.87 -11.60
CA ILE A 247 -24.72 8.30 -10.40
C ILE A 247 -24.88 9.81 -10.17
N ARG A 248 -24.83 10.63 -11.24
CA ARG A 248 -25.02 12.09 -11.14
C ARG A 248 -26.44 12.43 -10.72
N GLU A 249 -27.44 11.88 -11.41
CA GLU A 249 -28.86 12.10 -11.11
C GLU A 249 -29.21 11.76 -9.65
N LYS A 250 -28.73 10.61 -9.16
CA LYS A 250 -28.97 10.20 -7.76
C LYS A 250 -28.19 11.06 -6.75
N SER A 251 -26.98 11.52 -7.09
CA SER A 251 -26.21 12.42 -6.21
C SER A 251 -26.88 13.80 -6.09
N ASP A 252 -27.45 14.32 -7.17
CA ASP A 252 -28.18 15.59 -7.16
C ASP A 252 -29.48 15.51 -6.34
N THR A 253 -30.22 14.39 -6.42
CA THR A 253 -31.44 14.19 -5.60
C THR A 253 -31.17 14.12 -4.10
N LEU A 254 -30.04 13.55 -3.67
CA LEU A 254 -29.61 13.47 -2.27
C LEU A 254 -29.17 14.83 -1.70
N ASN A 255 -28.62 15.72 -2.55
CA ASN A 255 -28.25 17.07 -2.14
C ASN A 255 -29.48 17.98 -1.97
N HIS A 256 -30.54 17.77 -2.75
CA HIS A 256 -31.79 18.56 -2.65
C HIS A 256 -32.73 18.10 -1.53
N SER A 257 -32.54 16.91 -0.97
CA SER A 257 -33.35 16.40 0.16
C SER A 257 -32.77 16.73 1.54
N ASN A 258 -31.61 17.40 1.60
CA ASN A 258 -30.94 17.85 2.82
C ASN A 258 -30.98 19.38 2.99
N VAL A 259 -31.87 20.08 2.27
CA VAL A 259 -32.17 21.52 2.40
C VAL A 259 -33.57 21.70 2.96
#